data_AF-A0A9D7L7Z7-F1
#
_entry.id   AF-A0A9D7L7Z7-F1
#
_cell.length_a   1.000
_cell.length_b   1.000
_cell.length_c   1.000
_cell.angle_alpha   90.00
_cell.angle_beta   90.00
_cell.angle_gamma   90.00
#
_symmetry.space_group_name_H-M   'P 1'
#
loop_
_entity.id
_entity.type
_entity.pdbx_description
1 polymer ?
#
loop_
_entity_poly.entity_id
_entity_poly.type
_entity_poly.pdbx_seq_one_letter_code
_entity_poly.pdbx_strand_id
1 'polypeptide(L)'
;MPSVNPTQTQATPPAGTSGKLTDLEIKDAQLIFNSAWDDLQADIGRDNLRFPKEIILLGGAPGAGKGTNTAFIAKTRGLTCPPIVISALLDSPEAKRLKDAGNMVGDREVVSLLLHELMKPEFRDGVILDGFPRTQVQVECLKLLVDRMHQLRREFYGTTLSIHFRQPTIHIMVLFVDEKESVARQLKRGRETIIHNEEVQRTGIGRPWEDRPTDHDEALARRRYRVFKEQTWDALQSLKEIFHYHFIDAQGPIEEVEQNILKELQYQSTLELDPRTYDRLRGIPVASEIIVHARQELVKRLDSYELEHTGIFAKVTGFIETKIMPIVLKHAISGVALFNTEHVLLDDPLALAMLIDVFSERGYHAVVDIHRIEVPEKFDPVTGVITCRVKKVFRVQIRFQGSEIRRG
;
A
#
# COMPACT_ATOMS: atom_id res chain seq x y z
N MET A 1 -5.96 57.60 -16.81
CA MET A 1 -7.18 57.27 -16.04
C MET A 1 -8.01 56.33 -16.91
N PRO A 2 -8.51 55.22 -16.36
CA PRO A 2 -8.10 53.90 -16.83
C PRO A 2 -9.16 53.09 -17.56
N SER A 3 -8.61 52.07 -18.20
CA SER A 3 -9.13 50.94 -18.94
C SER A 3 -10.28 50.18 -18.28
N VAL A 4 -11.19 49.77 -19.16
CA VAL A 4 -12.28 48.81 -19.06
C VAL A 4 -11.90 47.51 -18.33
N ASN A 5 -12.73 47.10 -17.37
CA ASN A 5 -12.81 45.73 -16.83
C ASN A 5 -14.22 45.19 -17.11
N PRO A 6 -14.40 44.05 -17.78
CA PRO A 6 -15.69 43.38 -17.82
C PRO A 6 -15.86 42.52 -16.56
N THR A 7 -16.99 42.73 -15.91
CA THR A 7 -17.49 42.04 -14.72
C THR A 7 -17.53 40.53 -14.94
N GLN A 8 -16.65 39.77 -14.28
CA GLN A 8 -16.80 38.33 -14.13
C GLN A 8 -18.01 38.06 -13.25
N THR A 9 -19.08 37.58 -13.86
CA THR A 9 -20.22 36.98 -13.16
C THR A 9 -19.73 35.67 -12.55
N GLN A 10 -19.51 35.65 -11.22
CA GLN A 10 -19.27 34.41 -10.49
C GLN A 10 -20.53 33.57 -10.54
N ALA A 11 -20.58 32.63 -11.49
CA ALA A 11 -21.54 31.54 -11.45
C ALA A 11 -21.21 30.67 -10.23
N THR A 12 -22.04 30.78 -9.19
CA THR A 12 -22.06 29.87 -8.06
C THR A 12 -22.29 28.45 -8.61
N PRO A 13 -21.45 27.45 -8.32
CA PRO A 13 -21.73 26.09 -8.74
C PRO A 13 -23.04 25.63 -8.05
N PRO A 14 -23.93 24.91 -8.74
CA PRO A 14 -25.14 24.42 -8.12
C PRO A 14 -24.75 23.48 -6.99
N ALA A 15 -25.28 23.75 -5.79
CA ALA A 15 -25.15 22.88 -4.64
C ALA A 15 -25.66 21.48 -5.04
N GLY A 16 -24.74 20.53 -5.11
CA GLY A 16 -25.08 19.12 -5.27
C GLY A 16 -25.98 18.71 -4.10
N THR A 17 -27.22 18.35 -4.42
CA THR A 17 -28.14 17.67 -3.52
C THR A 17 -27.51 16.35 -3.09
N SER A 18 -26.80 16.34 -1.96
CA SER A 18 -26.52 15.11 -1.23
C SER A 18 -27.87 14.54 -0.79
N GLY A 19 -28.36 13.53 -1.51
CA GLY A 19 -29.58 12.81 -1.14
C GLY A 19 -29.40 12.25 0.26
N LYS A 20 -30.17 12.75 1.23
CA LYS A 20 -30.31 12.07 2.53
C LYS A 20 -30.95 10.70 2.25
N LEU A 21 -30.35 9.63 2.76
CA LEU A 21 -30.95 8.29 2.72
C LEU A 21 -32.38 8.35 3.25
N THR A 22 -33.27 7.57 2.66
CA THR A 22 -34.62 7.42 3.20
C THR A 22 -34.59 6.50 4.42
N ASP A 23 -35.42 6.80 5.44
CA ASP A 23 -35.56 5.94 6.63
C ASP A 23 -35.98 4.50 6.26
N LEU A 24 -36.58 4.32 5.08
CA LEU A 24 -36.99 3.03 4.55
C LEU A 24 -35.77 2.19 4.11
N GLU A 25 -34.84 2.77 3.34
CA GLU A 25 -33.62 2.07 2.88
C GLU A 25 -32.74 1.61 4.04
N ILE A 26 -32.67 2.40 5.11
CA ILE A 26 -31.92 2.04 6.33
C ILE A 26 -32.57 0.85 7.03
N LYS A 27 -33.91 0.86 7.18
CA LYS A 27 -34.65 -0.26 7.77
C LYS A 27 -34.52 -1.52 6.94
N ASP A 28 -34.60 -1.39 5.62
CA ASP A 28 -34.43 -2.52 4.70
C ASP A 28 -33.02 -3.11 4.82
N ALA A 29 -31.97 -2.28 4.86
CA ALA A 29 -30.60 -2.76 5.06
C ALA A 29 -30.41 -3.50 6.39
N GLN A 30 -30.99 -3.00 7.49
CA GLN A 30 -30.92 -3.68 8.79
C GLN A 30 -31.62 -5.04 8.78
N LEU A 31 -32.82 -5.12 8.19
CA LEU A 31 -33.55 -6.39 8.06
C LEU A 31 -32.78 -7.39 7.22
N ILE A 32 -32.26 -6.94 6.07
CA ILE A 32 -31.47 -7.75 5.15
C ILE A 32 -30.21 -8.28 5.84
N PHE A 33 -29.43 -7.39 6.45
CA PHE A 33 -28.17 -7.75 7.10
C PHE A 33 -28.38 -8.68 8.28
N ASN A 34 -29.33 -8.37 9.18
CA ASN A 34 -29.58 -9.21 10.35
C ASN A 34 -30.04 -10.60 9.95
N SER A 35 -30.92 -10.72 8.94
CA SER A 35 -31.32 -12.03 8.43
C SER A 35 -30.14 -12.82 7.88
N ALA A 36 -29.31 -12.22 7.04
CA ALA A 36 -28.13 -12.89 6.47
C ALA A 36 -27.10 -13.26 7.55
N TRP A 37 -26.96 -12.42 8.58
CA TRP A 37 -26.06 -12.63 9.70
C TRP A 37 -26.52 -13.77 10.62
N ASP A 38 -27.82 -13.88 10.85
CA ASP A 38 -28.41 -14.96 11.66
C ASP A 38 -28.28 -16.31 10.95
N ASP A 39 -28.52 -16.35 9.64
CA ASP A 39 -28.29 -17.53 8.80
C ASP A 39 -26.81 -17.97 8.88
N LEU A 40 -25.87 -17.03 8.71
CA LEU A 40 -24.42 -17.30 8.82
C LEU A 40 -24.03 -17.87 10.19
N GLN A 41 -24.57 -17.29 11.27
CA GLN A 41 -24.29 -17.77 12.63
C GLN A 41 -24.89 -19.16 12.89
N ALA A 42 -26.06 -19.45 12.34
CA ALA A 42 -26.68 -20.78 12.47
C ALA A 42 -25.83 -21.86 11.77
N ASP A 43 -25.27 -21.53 10.61
CA ASP A 43 -24.51 -22.47 9.79
C ASP A 43 -23.09 -22.73 10.33
N ILE A 44 -22.39 -21.66 10.74
CA ILE A 44 -20.96 -21.75 11.10
C ILE A 44 -20.75 -21.79 12.61
N GLY A 45 -21.65 -21.15 13.37
CA GLY A 45 -21.49 -20.90 14.79
C GLY A 45 -20.69 -19.63 15.06
N ARG A 46 -21.14 -18.86 16.07
CA ARG A 46 -20.59 -17.55 16.44
C ARG A 46 -19.07 -17.57 16.71
N ASP A 47 -18.60 -18.56 17.46
CA ASP A 47 -17.18 -18.68 17.87
C ASP A 47 -16.26 -19.11 16.71
N ASN A 48 -16.84 -19.60 15.62
CA ASN A 48 -16.14 -20.09 14.43
C ASN A 48 -16.10 -19.06 13.30
N LEU A 49 -16.70 -17.88 13.46
CA LEU A 49 -16.64 -16.82 12.44
C LEU A 49 -15.19 -16.37 12.22
N ARG A 50 -14.74 -16.35 10.96
CA ARG A 50 -13.37 -15.97 10.55
C ARG A 50 -13.43 -14.95 9.42
N PHE A 51 -13.64 -13.69 9.76
CA PHE A 51 -13.63 -12.62 8.77
C PHE A 51 -12.21 -12.23 8.34
N PRO A 52 -12.04 -11.73 7.10
CA PRO A 52 -10.79 -11.16 6.64
C PRO A 52 -10.30 -10.03 7.55
N LYS A 53 -8.98 -9.93 7.73
CA LYS A 53 -8.39 -8.75 8.38
C LYS A 53 -8.57 -7.51 7.49
N GLU A 54 -8.36 -7.67 6.20
CA GLU A 54 -8.42 -6.59 5.23
C GLU A 54 -9.50 -6.86 4.17
N ILE A 55 -10.33 -5.86 3.87
CA ILE A 55 -11.32 -5.93 2.79
C ILE A 55 -11.11 -4.73 1.87
N ILE A 56 -10.78 -5.00 0.62
CA ILE A 56 -10.58 -4.00 -0.42
C ILE A 56 -11.80 -4.02 -1.34
N LEU A 57 -12.55 -2.93 -1.40
CA LEU A 57 -13.65 -2.74 -2.34
C LEU A 57 -13.09 -2.12 -3.61
N LEU A 58 -13.06 -2.88 -4.70
CA LEU A 58 -12.57 -2.40 -5.98
C LEU A 58 -13.71 -1.82 -6.82
N GLY A 59 -13.84 -0.50 -6.76
CA GLY A 59 -14.75 0.30 -7.56
C GLY A 59 -14.12 0.77 -8.86
N GLY A 60 -14.98 1.07 -9.84
CA GLY A 60 -14.55 1.71 -11.08
C GLY A 60 -15.56 1.53 -12.20
N ALA A 61 -15.58 2.47 -13.12
CA ALA A 61 -16.46 2.42 -14.27
C ALA A 61 -16.20 1.16 -15.14
N PRO A 62 -17.17 0.73 -15.97
CA PRO A 62 -16.87 -0.19 -17.07
C PRO A 62 -15.69 0.34 -17.88
N GLY A 63 -14.72 -0.51 -18.23
CA GLY A 63 -13.53 -0.06 -18.96
C GLY A 63 -12.43 0.60 -18.11
N ALA A 64 -12.62 0.81 -16.80
CA ALA A 64 -11.60 1.38 -15.91
C ALA A 64 -10.36 0.47 -15.67
N GLY A 65 -10.34 -0.75 -16.21
CA GLY A 65 -9.21 -1.66 -16.05
C GLY A 65 -9.21 -2.47 -14.75
N LYS A 66 -10.36 -2.64 -14.07
CA LYS A 66 -10.46 -3.49 -12.86
C LYS A 66 -9.89 -4.89 -13.08
N GLY A 67 -10.33 -5.60 -14.12
CA GLY A 67 -9.86 -6.95 -14.43
C GLY A 67 -8.35 -7.02 -14.69
N THR A 68 -7.77 -5.97 -15.26
CA THR A 68 -6.32 -5.86 -15.50
C THR A 68 -5.55 -5.62 -14.20
N ASN A 69 -6.02 -4.68 -13.38
CA ASN A 69 -5.28 -4.20 -12.21
C ASN A 69 -5.57 -4.99 -10.93
N THR A 70 -6.60 -5.84 -10.88
CA THR A 70 -6.95 -6.60 -9.66
C THR A 70 -5.80 -7.49 -9.20
N ALA A 71 -5.18 -8.23 -10.13
CA ALA A 71 -4.03 -9.09 -9.81
C ALA A 71 -2.82 -8.27 -9.33
N PHE A 72 -2.60 -7.10 -9.93
CA PHE A 72 -1.54 -6.19 -9.54
C PHE A 72 -1.75 -5.61 -8.13
N ILE A 73 -2.98 -5.18 -7.82
CA ILE A 73 -3.37 -4.68 -6.49
C ILE A 73 -3.20 -5.80 -5.46
N ALA A 74 -3.73 -7.01 -5.74
CA ALA A 74 -3.59 -8.16 -4.85
C ALA A 74 -2.12 -8.46 -4.53
N LYS A 75 -1.27 -8.54 -5.57
CA LYS A 75 0.16 -8.77 -5.43
C LYS A 75 0.85 -7.67 -4.61
N THR A 76 0.52 -6.41 -4.89
CA THR A 76 1.08 -5.25 -4.19
C THR A 76 0.71 -5.24 -2.70
N ARG A 77 -0.51 -5.68 -2.37
CA ARG A 77 -1.01 -5.82 -0.98
C ARG A 77 -0.59 -7.14 -0.31
N GLY A 78 0.07 -8.04 -1.03
CA GLY A 78 0.47 -9.35 -0.52
C GLY A 78 -0.67 -10.35 -0.36
N LEU A 79 -1.81 -10.12 -1.03
CA LEU A 79 -2.95 -11.03 -1.03
C LEU A 79 -2.70 -12.18 -2.00
N THR A 80 -2.87 -13.42 -1.53
CA THR A 80 -2.62 -14.65 -2.31
C THR A 80 -3.90 -15.32 -2.81
N CYS A 81 -5.06 -14.89 -2.31
CA CYS A 81 -6.37 -15.40 -2.71
C CYS A 81 -6.88 -14.72 -4.00
N PRO A 82 -7.77 -15.37 -4.77
CA PRO A 82 -8.48 -14.71 -5.86
C PRO A 82 -9.44 -13.62 -5.33
N PRO A 83 -9.82 -12.64 -6.16
CA PRO A 83 -10.86 -11.69 -5.79
C PRO A 83 -12.24 -12.38 -5.71
N ILE A 84 -13.10 -11.90 -4.81
CA ILE A 84 -14.51 -12.26 -4.82
C ILE A 84 -15.22 -11.37 -5.84
N VAL A 85 -15.67 -11.98 -6.94
CA VAL A 85 -16.43 -11.29 -7.99
C VAL A 85 -17.91 -11.55 -7.75
N ILE A 86 -18.68 -10.51 -7.40
CA ILE A 86 -20.09 -10.67 -7.00
C ILE A 86 -20.95 -11.31 -8.09
N SER A 87 -20.71 -10.99 -9.37
CA SER A 87 -21.47 -11.62 -10.46
C SER A 87 -21.23 -13.12 -10.55
N ALA A 88 -20.02 -13.59 -10.24
CA ALA A 88 -19.71 -15.02 -10.25
C ALA A 88 -20.39 -15.77 -9.09
N LEU A 89 -20.54 -15.12 -7.93
CA LEU A 89 -21.30 -15.68 -6.81
C LEU A 89 -22.76 -15.91 -7.16
N LEU A 90 -23.37 -14.96 -7.89
CA LEU A 90 -24.77 -15.04 -8.33
C LEU A 90 -25.04 -16.13 -9.37
N ASP A 91 -24.01 -16.66 -10.02
CA ASP A 91 -24.14 -17.74 -11.01
C ASP A 91 -23.80 -19.13 -10.43
N SER A 92 -23.43 -19.19 -9.15
CA SER A 92 -23.11 -20.42 -8.44
C SER A 92 -24.33 -21.37 -8.31
N PRO A 93 -24.12 -22.69 -8.15
CA PRO A 93 -25.20 -23.63 -7.84
C PRO A 93 -26.00 -23.25 -6.58
N GLU A 94 -25.36 -22.59 -5.61
CA GLU A 94 -26.00 -22.07 -4.40
C GLU A 94 -26.95 -20.92 -4.71
N ALA A 95 -26.50 -19.94 -5.49
CA ALA A 95 -27.35 -18.86 -5.97
C ALA A 95 -28.51 -19.38 -6.82
N LYS A 96 -28.27 -20.37 -7.70
CA LYS A 96 -29.35 -21.01 -8.47
C LYS A 96 -30.41 -21.67 -7.58
N ARG A 97 -30.00 -22.40 -6.54
CA ARG A 97 -30.93 -22.98 -5.55
C ARG A 97 -31.75 -21.92 -4.81
N LEU A 98 -31.13 -20.80 -4.44
CA LEU A 98 -31.80 -19.66 -3.80
C LEU A 98 -32.79 -18.95 -4.74
N LYS A 99 -32.44 -18.81 -6.02
CA LYS A 99 -33.32 -18.29 -7.09
C LYS A 99 -34.50 -19.21 -7.37
N ASP A 100 -34.26 -20.52 -7.43
CA ASP A 100 -35.30 -21.55 -7.66
C ASP A 100 -36.32 -21.61 -6.50
N ALA A 101 -35.92 -21.20 -5.30
CA ALA A 101 -36.80 -21.06 -4.12
C ALA A 101 -37.73 -19.82 -4.18
N GLY A 102 -37.71 -19.04 -5.27
CA GLY A 102 -38.62 -17.91 -5.49
C GLY A 102 -38.19 -16.58 -4.90
N ASN A 103 -36.94 -16.49 -4.39
CA ASN A 103 -36.39 -15.22 -3.92
C ASN A 103 -35.86 -14.41 -5.13
N MET A 104 -36.27 -13.14 -5.23
CA MET A 104 -35.68 -12.21 -6.20
C MET A 104 -34.19 -12.01 -5.93
N VAL A 105 -33.39 -11.92 -7.01
CA VAL A 105 -31.98 -11.51 -6.97
C VAL A 105 -31.89 -10.07 -6.51
N GLY A 106 -31.74 -9.89 -5.20
CA GLY A 106 -31.72 -8.59 -4.54
C GLY A 106 -30.55 -8.48 -3.56
N ASP A 107 -30.47 -7.34 -2.87
CA ASP A 107 -29.35 -7.05 -1.95
C ASP A 107 -29.20 -8.10 -0.85
N ARG A 108 -30.29 -8.78 -0.43
CA ARG A 108 -30.22 -9.89 0.53
C ARG A 108 -29.41 -11.08 0.04
N GLU A 109 -29.62 -11.51 -1.20
CA GLU A 109 -28.89 -12.66 -1.74
C GLU A 109 -27.41 -12.32 -1.87
N VAL A 110 -27.09 -11.13 -2.39
CA VAL A 110 -25.71 -10.65 -2.53
C VAL A 110 -25.01 -10.60 -1.17
N VAL A 111 -25.65 -10.01 -0.15
CA VAL A 111 -25.07 -9.90 1.20
C VAL A 111 -24.90 -11.28 1.82
N SER A 112 -25.89 -12.16 1.73
CA SER A 112 -25.80 -13.52 2.31
C SER A 112 -24.67 -14.33 1.68
N LEU A 113 -24.60 -14.39 0.34
CA LEU A 113 -23.53 -15.10 -0.36
C LEU A 113 -22.15 -14.52 -0.04
N LEU A 114 -22.03 -13.19 0.01
CA LEU A 114 -20.78 -12.52 0.35
C LEU A 114 -20.33 -12.88 1.77
N LEU A 115 -21.23 -12.82 2.77
CA LEU A 115 -20.89 -13.15 4.15
C LEU A 115 -20.37 -14.57 4.30
N HIS A 116 -20.97 -15.54 3.62
CA HIS A 116 -20.51 -16.92 3.61
C HIS A 116 -19.16 -17.08 2.90
N GLU A 117 -19.01 -16.41 1.75
CA GLU A 117 -17.77 -16.46 0.97
C GLU A 117 -16.59 -15.93 1.79
N LEU A 118 -16.78 -14.85 2.54
CA LEU A 118 -15.77 -14.24 3.41
C LEU A 118 -15.26 -15.18 4.52
N MET A 119 -15.97 -16.26 4.84
CA MET A 119 -15.58 -17.23 5.88
C MET A 119 -14.55 -18.25 5.38
N LYS A 120 -14.28 -18.31 4.07
CA LYS A 120 -13.30 -19.25 3.55
C LYS A 120 -11.89 -18.92 4.10
N PRO A 121 -11.11 -19.93 4.53
CA PRO A 121 -9.81 -19.71 5.17
C PRO A 121 -8.81 -18.92 4.32
N GLU A 122 -8.90 -19.00 2.99
CA GLU A 122 -8.04 -18.28 2.06
C GLU A 122 -8.18 -16.76 2.13
N PHE A 123 -9.33 -16.24 2.55
CA PHE A 123 -9.58 -14.80 2.69
C PHE A 123 -9.17 -14.26 4.05
N ARG A 124 -8.67 -15.11 4.96
CA ARG A 124 -8.36 -14.72 6.34
C ARG A 124 -7.53 -13.44 6.41
N ASP A 125 -6.45 -13.34 5.64
CA ASP A 125 -5.52 -12.20 5.70
C ASP A 125 -5.98 -10.98 4.93
N GLY A 126 -6.74 -11.17 3.87
CA GLY A 126 -7.45 -10.10 3.20
C GLY A 126 -8.13 -10.56 1.92
N VAL A 127 -8.98 -9.71 1.35
CA VAL A 127 -9.71 -10.03 0.13
C VAL A 127 -10.02 -8.77 -0.67
N ILE A 128 -10.08 -8.92 -2.00
CA ILE A 128 -10.60 -7.90 -2.91
C ILE A 128 -12.03 -8.28 -3.31
N LEU A 129 -12.97 -7.37 -3.12
CA LEU A 129 -14.36 -7.48 -3.58
C LEU A 129 -14.52 -6.66 -4.88
N ASP A 130 -14.80 -7.34 -5.99
CA ASP A 130 -15.15 -6.67 -7.26
C ASP A 130 -16.67 -6.64 -7.44
N GLY A 131 -17.19 -5.42 -7.50
CA GLY A 131 -18.61 -5.17 -7.75
C GLY A 131 -19.47 -5.14 -6.49
N PHE A 132 -18.90 -4.86 -5.32
CA PHE A 132 -19.60 -4.55 -4.07
C PHE A 132 -18.96 -3.32 -3.39
N PRO A 133 -19.74 -2.37 -2.86
CA PRO A 133 -21.19 -2.22 -2.98
C PRO A 133 -21.60 -1.57 -4.31
N ARG A 134 -22.83 -1.83 -4.76
CA ARG A 134 -23.46 -1.19 -5.93
C ARG A 134 -24.67 -0.33 -5.58
N THR A 135 -25.29 -0.59 -4.43
CA THR A 135 -26.48 0.11 -3.93
C THR A 135 -26.21 0.71 -2.56
N GLN A 136 -27.03 1.69 -2.17
CA GLN A 136 -26.91 2.29 -0.85
C GLN A 136 -27.27 1.31 0.28
N VAL A 137 -28.19 0.38 0.04
CA VAL A 137 -28.52 -0.71 0.98
C VAL A 137 -27.29 -1.59 1.26
N GLN A 138 -26.51 -1.92 0.22
CA GLN A 138 -25.25 -2.67 0.39
C GLN A 138 -24.19 -1.88 1.16
N VAL A 139 -24.14 -0.56 0.98
CA VAL A 139 -23.28 0.33 1.78
C VAL A 139 -23.63 0.24 3.27
N GLU A 140 -24.91 0.31 3.62
CA GLU A 140 -25.34 0.18 5.01
C GLU A 140 -25.07 -1.23 5.56
N CYS A 141 -25.25 -2.28 4.76
CA CYS A 141 -24.89 -3.65 5.13
C CYS A 141 -23.39 -3.80 5.42
N LEU A 142 -22.53 -3.13 4.65
CA LEU A 142 -21.09 -3.11 4.90
C LEU A 142 -20.74 -2.44 6.24
N LYS A 143 -21.39 -1.32 6.57
CA LYS A 143 -21.18 -0.65 7.86
C LYS A 143 -21.57 -1.56 9.02
N LEU A 144 -22.73 -2.22 8.90
CA LEU A 144 -23.20 -3.19 9.90
C LEU A 144 -22.23 -4.39 10.03
N LEU A 145 -21.67 -4.88 8.93
CA LEU A 145 -20.63 -5.92 8.95
C LEU A 145 -19.43 -5.47 9.80
N VAL A 146 -18.88 -4.29 9.52
CA VAL A 146 -17.72 -3.76 10.24
C VAL A 146 -18.04 -3.56 11.72
N ASP A 147 -19.24 -3.06 12.04
CA ASP A 147 -19.70 -2.93 13.43
C ASP A 147 -19.77 -4.28 14.15
N ARG A 148 -20.28 -5.32 13.48
CA ARG A 148 -20.31 -6.69 14.03
C ARG A 148 -18.90 -7.25 14.22
N MET A 149 -17.99 -7.02 13.28
CA MET A 149 -16.59 -7.43 13.42
C MET A 149 -15.93 -6.76 14.64
N HIS A 150 -16.17 -5.47 14.84
CA HIS A 150 -15.70 -4.76 16.04
C HIS A 150 -16.35 -5.27 17.33
N GLN A 151 -17.64 -5.62 17.29
CA GLN A 151 -18.34 -6.22 18.43
C GLN A 151 -17.69 -7.56 18.81
N LEU A 152 -17.51 -8.48 17.86
CA LEU A 152 -16.88 -9.77 18.08
C LEU A 152 -15.45 -9.61 18.61
N ARG A 153 -14.67 -8.67 18.05
CA ARG A 153 -13.32 -8.38 18.56
C ARG A 153 -13.34 -7.93 20.02
N ARG A 154 -14.27 -7.07 20.44
CA ARG A 154 -14.39 -6.63 21.84
C ARG A 154 -14.78 -7.78 22.76
N GLU A 155 -15.74 -8.60 22.32
CA GLU A 155 -16.25 -9.75 23.06
C GLU A 155 -15.16 -10.80 23.32
N PHE A 156 -14.40 -11.17 22.29
CA PHE A 156 -13.38 -12.22 22.39
C PHE A 156 -11.98 -11.71 22.78
N TYR A 157 -11.81 -10.41 23.05
CA TYR A 157 -10.52 -9.78 23.30
C TYR A 157 -9.69 -10.45 24.40
N GLY A 158 -10.33 -10.86 25.50
CA GLY A 158 -9.69 -11.50 26.66
C GLY A 158 -9.59 -13.02 26.57
N THR A 159 -9.98 -13.62 25.45
CA THR A 159 -10.07 -15.08 25.29
C THR A 159 -8.96 -15.64 24.41
N THR A 160 -8.80 -16.96 24.40
CA THR A 160 -7.91 -17.67 23.47
C THR A 160 -8.31 -17.48 22.00
N LEU A 161 -9.56 -17.09 21.73
CA LEU A 161 -10.08 -16.83 20.38
C LEU A 161 -9.73 -15.44 19.83
N SER A 162 -9.13 -14.55 20.64
CA SER A 162 -8.75 -13.19 20.24
C SER A 162 -7.91 -13.13 18.94
N ILE A 163 -7.10 -14.16 18.68
CA ILE A 163 -6.29 -14.28 17.45
C ILE A 163 -7.13 -14.38 16.15
N HIS A 164 -8.39 -14.79 16.26
CA HIS A 164 -9.30 -14.96 15.14
C HIS A 164 -10.14 -13.72 14.84
N PHE A 165 -10.29 -12.81 15.81
CA PHE A 165 -11.09 -11.58 15.68
C PHE A 165 -10.20 -10.35 15.62
N ARG A 166 -9.51 -10.19 14.48
CA ARG A 166 -8.56 -9.10 14.24
C ARG A 166 -9.28 -7.78 13.98
N GLN A 167 -8.58 -6.66 14.11
CA GLN A 167 -9.12 -5.36 13.74
C GLN A 167 -9.35 -5.33 12.21
N PRO A 168 -10.58 -5.06 11.73
CA PRO A 168 -10.83 -4.88 10.31
C PRO A 168 -10.14 -3.63 9.78
N THR A 169 -9.60 -3.75 8.57
CA THR A 169 -9.19 -2.61 7.74
C THR A 169 -9.99 -2.65 6.44
N ILE A 170 -10.71 -1.57 6.13
CA ILE A 170 -11.53 -1.46 4.93
C ILE A 170 -10.92 -0.41 4.01
N HIS A 171 -10.65 -0.79 2.76
CA HIS A 171 -10.16 0.10 1.72
C HIS A 171 -11.17 0.21 0.60
N ILE A 172 -11.46 1.42 0.15
CA ILE A 172 -12.26 1.71 -1.03
C ILE A 172 -11.29 2.15 -2.11
N MET A 173 -11.06 1.32 -3.12
CA MET A 173 -10.17 1.64 -4.23
C MET A 173 -11.00 1.92 -5.48
N VAL A 174 -10.98 3.15 -5.97
CA VAL A 174 -11.76 3.55 -7.14
C VAL A 174 -10.81 3.84 -8.30
N LEU A 175 -10.86 2.98 -9.33
CA LEU A 175 -10.20 3.23 -10.61
C LEU A 175 -11.07 4.17 -11.44
N PHE A 176 -10.58 5.38 -11.68
CA PHE A 176 -11.30 6.42 -12.40
C PHE A 176 -10.84 6.50 -13.86
N VAL A 177 -11.81 6.52 -14.76
CA VAL A 177 -11.63 6.90 -16.18
C VAL A 177 -12.81 7.77 -16.58
N ASP A 178 -12.59 8.70 -17.50
CA ASP A 178 -13.69 9.48 -18.05
C ASP A 178 -14.61 8.66 -18.96
N GLU A 179 -15.78 9.21 -19.30
CA GLU A 179 -16.78 8.52 -20.13
C GLU A 179 -16.23 8.17 -21.51
N LYS A 180 -15.46 9.08 -22.11
CA LYS A 180 -14.95 8.93 -23.48
C LYS A 180 -13.98 7.76 -23.56
N GLU A 181 -13.04 7.69 -22.63
CA GLU A 181 -12.05 6.63 -22.50
C GLU A 181 -12.70 5.30 -22.11
N SER A 182 -13.64 5.31 -21.16
CA SER A 182 -14.44 4.14 -20.78
C SER A 182 -15.14 3.50 -22.00
N VAL A 183 -15.83 4.32 -22.80
CA VAL A 183 -16.55 3.88 -24.00
C VAL A 183 -15.55 3.36 -25.04
N ALA A 184 -14.47 4.10 -25.28
CA ALA A 184 -13.43 3.69 -26.23
C ALA A 184 -12.82 2.32 -25.87
N ARG A 185 -12.53 2.09 -24.58
CA ARG A 185 -12.00 0.81 -24.07
C ARG A 185 -13.00 -0.33 -24.18
N GLN A 186 -14.29 -0.08 -23.92
CA GLN A 186 -15.34 -1.09 -24.10
C GLN A 186 -15.47 -1.51 -25.57
N LEU A 187 -15.54 -0.54 -26.49
CA LEU A 187 -15.62 -0.82 -27.93
C LEU A 187 -14.35 -1.51 -28.45
N LYS A 188 -13.17 -1.12 -27.94
CA LYS A 188 -11.90 -1.78 -28.26
C LYS A 188 -11.93 -3.25 -27.83
N ARG A 189 -12.35 -3.52 -26.59
CA ARG A 189 -12.50 -4.88 -26.07
C ARG A 189 -13.48 -5.72 -26.89
N GLY A 190 -14.60 -5.14 -27.33
CA GLY A 190 -15.57 -5.83 -28.21
C GLY A 190 -14.93 -6.28 -29.52
N ARG A 191 -14.18 -5.39 -30.19
CA ARG A 191 -13.44 -5.73 -31.42
C ARG A 191 -12.40 -6.83 -31.21
N GLU A 192 -11.62 -6.74 -30.13
CA GLU A 192 -10.60 -7.76 -29.80
C GLU A 192 -11.24 -9.11 -29.48
N THR A 193 -12.40 -9.12 -28.82
CA THR A 193 -13.17 -10.33 -28.48
C THR A 193 -13.68 -11.04 -29.74
N ILE A 194 -14.19 -10.29 -30.72
CA ILE A 194 -14.61 -10.85 -32.01
C ILE A 194 -13.44 -11.52 -32.70
N ILE A 195 -12.32 -10.81 -32.86
CA ILE A 195 -11.12 -11.33 -33.55
C ILE A 195 -10.60 -12.60 -32.87
N HIS A 196 -10.48 -12.58 -31.53
CA HIS A 196 -10.02 -13.73 -30.76
C HIS A 196 -10.96 -14.92 -30.90
N ASN A 197 -12.28 -14.70 -30.80
CA ASN A 197 -13.27 -15.79 -30.89
C ASN A 197 -13.33 -16.40 -32.30
N GLU A 198 -13.21 -15.60 -33.34
CA GLU A 198 -13.08 -16.09 -34.72
C GLU A 198 -11.81 -16.93 -34.92
N GLU A 199 -10.69 -16.52 -34.32
CA GLU A 199 -9.44 -17.27 -34.37
C GLU A 199 -9.53 -18.60 -33.60
N VAL A 200 -10.12 -18.61 -32.40
CA VAL A 200 -10.39 -19.83 -31.62
C VAL A 200 -11.29 -20.77 -32.42
N GLN A 201 -12.33 -20.25 -33.07
CA GLN A 201 -13.24 -21.06 -33.90
C GLN A 201 -12.52 -21.65 -35.13
N ARG A 202 -11.62 -20.89 -35.76
CA ARG A 202 -10.86 -21.32 -36.93
C ARG A 202 -9.78 -22.36 -36.60
N THR A 203 -9.05 -22.15 -35.51
CA THR A 203 -7.88 -22.97 -35.14
C THR A 203 -8.23 -24.14 -34.23
N GLY A 204 -9.35 -24.04 -33.49
CA GLY A 204 -9.70 -24.96 -32.40
C GLY A 204 -8.81 -24.83 -31.17
N ILE A 205 -7.89 -23.85 -31.14
CA ILE A 205 -6.93 -23.65 -30.06
C ILE A 205 -7.40 -22.49 -29.17
N GLY A 206 -7.51 -22.74 -27.87
CA GLY A 206 -7.90 -21.74 -26.87
C GLY A 206 -9.36 -21.86 -26.43
N ARG A 207 -9.82 -20.89 -25.63
CA ARG A 207 -11.22 -20.76 -25.20
C ARG A 207 -11.76 -19.42 -25.68
N PRO A 208 -13.02 -19.39 -26.16
CA PRO A 208 -13.65 -18.14 -26.53
C PRO A 208 -13.79 -17.23 -25.30
N TRP A 209 -13.53 -15.95 -25.51
CA TRP A 209 -13.80 -14.91 -24.52
C TRP A 209 -15.29 -14.60 -24.47
N GLU A 210 -15.74 -14.18 -23.29
CA GLU A 210 -17.12 -13.79 -23.05
C GLU A 210 -17.49 -12.60 -23.95
N ASP A 211 -18.51 -12.80 -24.78
CA ASP A 211 -19.04 -11.74 -25.62
C ASP A 211 -20.07 -10.88 -24.87
N ARG A 212 -19.89 -9.56 -24.90
CA ARG A 212 -20.70 -8.61 -24.12
C ARG A 212 -21.44 -7.67 -25.07
N PRO A 213 -22.79 -7.67 -25.08
CA PRO A 213 -23.57 -6.81 -25.97
C PRO A 213 -23.24 -5.32 -25.82
N THR A 214 -22.86 -4.88 -24.63
CA THR A 214 -22.49 -3.47 -24.35
C THR A 214 -21.20 -3.04 -25.03
N ASP A 215 -20.38 -3.97 -25.50
CA ASP A 215 -19.05 -3.70 -26.06
C ASP A 215 -19.10 -3.50 -27.58
N HIS A 216 -20.27 -3.69 -28.19
CA HIS A 216 -20.49 -3.52 -29.64
C HIS A 216 -21.31 -2.28 -29.99
N ASP A 217 -21.96 -1.68 -29.00
CA ASP A 217 -22.86 -0.54 -29.18
C ASP A 217 -22.45 0.61 -28.25
N GLU A 218 -22.13 1.75 -28.86
CA GLU A 218 -21.72 2.95 -28.14
C GLU A 218 -22.80 3.47 -27.18
N ALA A 219 -24.08 3.44 -27.58
CA ALA A 219 -25.19 3.90 -26.76
C ALA A 219 -25.38 2.99 -25.53
N LEU A 220 -25.19 1.68 -25.68
CA LEU A 220 -25.20 0.75 -24.55
C LEU A 220 -23.99 0.95 -23.63
N ALA A 221 -22.79 1.16 -24.18
CA ALA A 221 -21.59 1.47 -23.40
C ALA A 221 -21.75 2.75 -22.56
N ARG A 222 -22.30 3.81 -23.17
CA ARG A 222 -22.60 5.09 -22.49
C ARG A 222 -23.65 4.91 -21.40
N ARG A 223 -24.73 4.16 -21.66
CA ARG A 223 -25.75 3.84 -20.66
C ARG A 223 -25.14 3.12 -19.46
N ARG A 224 -24.25 2.15 -19.69
CA ARG A 224 -23.56 1.41 -18.63
C ARG A 224 -22.66 2.32 -17.78
N TYR A 225 -21.95 3.26 -18.40
CA TYR A 225 -21.16 4.26 -17.67
C TYR A 225 -22.05 5.19 -16.83
N ARG A 226 -23.18 5.63 -17.37
CA ARG A 226 -24.14 6.47 -16.65
C ARG A 226 -24.71 5.77 -15.41
N VAL A 227 -25.12 4.50 -15.54
CA VAL A 227 -25.60 3.70 -14.41
C VAL A 227 -24.55 3.62 -13.30
N PHE A 228 -23.28 3.39 -13.66
CA PHE A 228 -22.19 3.42 -12.68
C PHE A 228 -22.09 4.78 -11.96
N LYS A 229 -22.16 5.88 -12.72
CA LYS A 229 -22.06 7.25 -12.18
C LYS A 229 -23.25 7.64 -11.29
N GLU A 230 -24.45 7.18 -11.62
CA GLU A 230 -25.68 7.54 -10.88
C GLU A 230 -25.94 6.66 -9.66
N GLN A 231 -25.51 5.39 -9.68
CA GLN A 231 -25.83 4.44 -8.60
C GLN A 231 -24.61 4.03 -7.80
N THR A 232 -23.55 3.58 -8.47
CA THR A 232 -22.38 2.99 -7.80
C THR A 232 -21.40 4.04 -7.30
N TRP A 233 -21.25 5.16 -8.02
CA TRP A 233 -20.35 6.23 -7.64
C TRP A 233 -20.77 6.89 -6.33
N ASP A 234 -22.04 7.25 -6.17
CA ASP A 234 -22.55 7.87 -4.95
C ASP A 234 -22.42 6.93 -3.75
N ALA A 235 -22.70 5.64 -3.95
CA ALA A 235 -22.49 4.60 -2.93
C ALA A 235 -21.02 4.54 -2.46
N LEU A 236 -20.06 4.50 -3.39
CA LEU A 236 -18.63 4.49 -3.06
C LEU A 236 -18.17 5.80 -2.42
N GLN A 237 -18.66 6.94 -2.90
CA GLN A 237 -18.31 8.25 -2.38
C GLN A 237 -18.82 8.44 -0.93
N SER A 238 -19.98 7.88 -0.59
CA SER A 238 -20.52 7.92 0.78
C SER A 238 -19.64 7.21 1.81
N LEU A 239 -18.79 6.27 1.36
CA LEU A 239 -17.87 5.54 2.23
C LEU A 239 -16.57 6.30 2.52
N LYS A 240 -16.29 7.39 1.79
CA LYS A 240 -15.05 8.16 1.91
C LYS A 240 -14.82 8.74 3.31
N GLU A 241 -15.89 9.09 4.01
CA GLU A 241 -15.81 9.67 5.36
C GLU A 241 -15.61 8.62 6.45
N ILE A 242 -15.76 7.34 6.11
CA ILE A 242 -15.83 6.22 7.08
C ILE A 242 -14.62 5.30 6.94
N PHE A 243 -14.19 5.03 5.71
CA PHE A 243 -13.14 4.07 5.39
C PHE A 243 -12.00 4.72 4.60
N HIS A 244 -10.87 4.01 4.52
CA HIS A 244 -9.72 4.46 3.73
C HIS A 244 -10.10 4.51 2.25
N TYR A 245 -10.15 5.70 1.68
CA TYR A 245 -10.59 5.91 0.29
C TYR A 245 -9.41 6.30 -0.59
N HIS A 246 -9.20 5.51 -1.63
CA HIS A 246 -8.14 5.64 -2.62
C HIS A 246 -8.75 5.99 -3.97
N PHE A 247 -8.39 7.16 -4.48
CA PHE A 247 -8.86 7.62 -5.79
C PHE A 247 -7.72 7.53 -6.80
N ILE A 248 -7.82 6.59 -7.73
CA ILE A 248 -6.73 6.24 -8.62
C ILE A 248 -7.09 6.69 -10.02
N ASP A 249 -6.28 7.59 -10.58
CA ASP A 249 -6.40 7.94 -11.99
C ASP A 249 -5.95 6.75 -12.84
N ALA A 250 -6.93 6.13 -13.51
CA ALA A 250 -6.74 4.98 -14.38
C ALA A 250 -6.79 5.37 -15.87
N GLN A 251 -6.66 6.66 -16.16
CA GLN A 251 -6.39 7.16 -17.51
C GLN A 251 -4.97 6.76 -17.95
N GLY A 252 -4.79 6.62 -19.27
CA GLY A 252 -3.49 6.29 -19.84
C GLY A 252 -3.16 4.79 -19.87
N PRO A 253 -1.89 4.46 -20.18
CA PRO A 253 -1.38 3.09 -20.31
C PRO A 253 -1.33 2.33 -18.98
N ILE A 254 -1.28 0.98 -19.05
CA ILE A 254 -1.30 0.11 -17.88
C ILE A 254 -0.13 0.43 -16.93
N GLU A 255 1.08 0.67 -17.44
CA GLU A 255 2.24 0.95 -16.60
C GLU A 255 2.07 2.24 -15.76
N GLU A 256 1.42 3.25 -16.31
CA GLU A 256 1.13 4.51 -15.60
C GLU A 256 0.07 4.30 -14.53
N VAL A 257 -0.98 3.53 -14.83
CA VAL A 257 -2.01 3.15 -13.85
C VAL A 257 -1.42 2.34 -12.70
N GLU A 258 -0.53 1.39 -12.98
CA GLU A 258 0.19 0.61 -11.95
C GLU A 258 1.05 1.51 -11.05
N GLN A 259 1.73 2.51 -11.62
CA GLN A 259 2.47 3.50 -10.83
C GLN A 259 1.56 4.36 -9.95
N ASN A 260 0.40 4.79 -10.48
CA ASN A 260 -0.59 5.53 -9.71
C ASN A 260 -1.13 4.70 -8.54
N ILE A 261 -1.41 3.41 -8.76
CA ILE A 261 -1.80 2.45 -7.70
C ILE A 261 -0.71 2.37 -6.63
N LEU A 262 0.55 2.20 -7.02
CA LEU A 262 1.67 2.11 -6.06
C LEU A 262 1.82 3.39 -5.24
N LYS A 263 1.73 4.55 -5.88
CA LYS A 263 1.85 5.85 -5.21
C LYS A 263 0.75 6.06 -4.17
N GLU A 264 -0.48 5.70 -4.51
CA GLU A 264 -1.63 5.84 -3.61
C GLU A 264 -1.52 4.88 -2.41
N LEU A 265 -1.07 3.64 -2.64
CA LEU A 265 -0.89 2.64 -1.59
C LEU A 265 0.32 2.94 -0.68
N GLN A 266 1.40 3.55 -1.19
CA GLN A 266 2.57 3.91 -0.39
C GLN A 266 2.25 4.91 0.73
N TYR A 267 1.32 5.85 0.49
CA TYR A 267 0.98 6.91 1.42
C TYR A 267 0.36 6.42 2.75
N GLN A 268 -0.15 5.18 2.82
CA GLN A 268 -1.02 4.72 3.93
C GLN A 268 -0.44 3.62 4.82
N SER A 269 0.78 3.14 4.57
CA SER A 269 1.40 2.02 5.31
C SER A 269 1.42 2.22 6.85
N THR A 270 1.43 3.46 7.33
CA THR A 270 1.45 3.79 8.76
C THR A 270 0.04 3.83 9.39
N LEU A 271 -1.03 4.02 8.62
CA LEU A 271 -2.42 4.14 9.10
C LEU A 271 -3.12 2.78 9.28
N GLU A 272 -2.55 1.70 8.76
CA GLU A 272 -3.13 0.35 8.80
C GLU A 272 -2.73 -0.44 10.05
N LEU A 273 -1.90 0.16 10.90
CA LEU A 273 -1.46 -0.42 12.15
C LEU A 273 -2.55 -0.25 13.22
N ASP A 274 -2.75 -1.29 14.04
CA ASP A 274 -3.52 -1.15 15.28
C ASP A 274 -3.00 0.08 16.07
N PRO A 275 -3.86 0.92 16.66
CA PRO A 275 -3.43 2.18 17.30
C PRO A 275 -2.31 2.01 18.33
N ARG A 276 -2.28 0.89 19.06
CA ARG A 276 -1.18 0.62 20.02
C ARG A 276 0.13 0.26 19.32
N THR A 277 0.05 -0.37 18.15
CA THR A 277 1.21 -0.65 17.31
C THR A 277 1.72 0.64 16.68
N TYR A 278 0.83 1.50 16.17
CA TYR A 278 1.17 2.83 15.69
C TYR A 278 1.87 3.66 16.77
N ASP A 279 1.29 3.75 17.98
CA ASP A 279 1.89 4.52 19.08
C ASP A 279 3.29 4.03 19.48
N ARG A 280 3.58 2.74 19.31
CA ARG A 280 4.92 2.20 19.53
C ARG A 280 5.90 2.51 18.40
N LEU A 281 5.42 2.57 17.16
CA LEU A 281 6.26 2.75 15.98
C LEU A 281 6.42 4.22 15.56
N ARG A 282 5.52 5.13 15.98
CA ARG A 282 5.53 6.55 15.59
C ARG A 282 6.82 7.31 15.92
N GLY A 283 7.60 6.81 16.89
CA GLY A 283 8.89 7.41 17.25
C GLY A 283 10.03 7.06 16.30
N ILE A 284 9.83 6.11 15.38
CA ILE A 284 10.80 5.68 14.39
C ILE A 284 10.38 6.27 13.03
N PRO A 285 11.11 7.24 12.47
CA PRO A 285 10.77 7.83 11.18
C PRO A 285 10.87 6.79 10.06
N VAL A 286 10.01 6.89 9.05
CA VAL A 286 10.12 6.00 7.89
C VAL A 286 11.36 6.35 7.07
N ALA A 287 11.97 5.35 6.43
CA ALA A 287 13.21 5.54 5.68
C ALA A 287 13.10 6.64 4.61
N SER A 288 11.93 6.79 3.98
CA SER A 288 11.64 7.87 3.04
C SER A 288 11.68 9.25 3.68
N GLU A 289 11.10 9.43 4.88
CA GLU A 289 11.13 10.69 5.64
C GLU A 289 12.55 11.09 6.04
N ILE A 290 13.38 10.11 6.42
CA ILE A 290 14.79 10.36 6.77
C ILE A 290 15.52 11.01 5.58
N ILE A 291 15.18 10.64 4.35
CA ILE A 291 15.88 11.10 3.13
C ILE A 291 15.48 12.52 2.73
N VAL A 292 14.21 12.93 2.91
CA VAL A 292 13.67 14.19 2.34
C VAL A 292 14.52 15.41 2.68
N HIS A 293 14.97 15.51 3.93
CA HIS A 293 15.80 16.62 4.41
C HIS A 293 17.25 16.24 4.73
N ALA A 294 17.64 14.98 4.50
CA ALA A 294 18.98 14.47 4.87
C ALA A 294 20.11 15.35 4.33
N ARG A 295 19.99 15.81 3.08
CA ARG A 295 21.01 16.65 2.45
C ARG A 295 21.11 18.04 3.08
N GLN A 296 19.97 18.67 3.39
CA GLN A 296 19.95 19.99 4.02
C GLN A 296 20.53 19.93 5.45
N GLU A 297 20.16 18.89 6.20
CA GLU A 297 20.70 18.65 7.53
C GLU A 297 22.20 18.31 7.52
N LEU A 298 22.68 17.57 6.51
CA LEU A 298 24.11 17.31 6.34
C LEU A 298 24.91 18.60 6.12
N VAL A 299 24.45 19.48 5.23
CA VAL A 299 25.09 20.78 4.98
C VAL A 299 25.13 21.62 6.26
N LYS A 300 24.00 21.70 6.98
CA LYS A 300 23.91 22.44 8.24
C LYS A 300 24.89 21.91 9.29
N ARG A 301 25.03 20.58 9.42
CA ARG A 301 26.02 19.98 10.35
C ARG A 301 27.45 20.35 9.96
N LEU A 302 27.81 20.27 8.68
CA LEU A 302 29.14 20.62 8.21
C LEU A 302 29.47 22.10 8.44
N ASP A 303 28.53 23.01 8.15
CA ASP A 303 28.69 24.43 8.44
C ASP A 303 28.84 24.69 9.95
N SER A 304 28.02 24.02 10.78
CA SER A 304 28.15 24.08 12.24
C SER A 304 29.50 23.54 12.74
N TYR A 305 30.05 22.48 12.13
CA TYR A 305 31.37 21.96 12.51
C TYR A 305 32.48 22.98 12.26
N GLU A 306 32.45 23.70 11.13
CA GLU A 306 33.42 24.73 10.82
C GLU A 306 33.30 25.93 11.77
N LEU A 307 32.07 26.34 12.12
CA LEU A 307 31.81 27.49 12.97
C LEU A 307 32.07 27.23 14.46
N GLU A 308 31.63 26.08 14.97
CA GLU A 308 31.59 25.79 16.42
C GLU A 308 32.75 24.88 16.85
N HIS A 309 33.32 24.09 15.93
CA HIS A 309 34.30 23.04 16.22
C HIS A 309 35.50 23.05 15.26
N THR A 310 35.90 24.23 14.78
CA THR A 310 36.94 24.44 13.76
C THR A 310 38.20 23.60 13.98
N GLY A 311 38.71 23.56 15.22
CA GLY A 311 39.95 22.85 15.54
C GLY A 311 39.88 21.33 15.42
N ILE A 312 38.73 20.72 15.74
CA ILE A 312 38.53 19.27 15.58
C ILE A 312 38.24 18.96 14.11
N PHE A 313 37.39 19.77 13.48
CA PHE A 313 37.03 19.60 12.09
C PHE A 313 38.25 19.67 11.15
N ALA A 314 39.15 20.64 11.35
CA ALA A 314 40.41 20.75 10.62
C ALA A 314 41.32 19.52 10.81
N LYS A 315 41.34 18.91 11.99
CA LYS A 315 42.09 17.67 12.23
C LYS A 315 41.47 16.48 11.50
N VAL A 316 40.14 16.40 11.44
CA VAL A 316 39.41 15.33 10.74
C VAL A 316 39.64 15.44 9.24
N THR A 317 39.46 16.62 8.64
CA THR A 317 39.68 16.83 7.20
C THR A 317 41.15 16.57 6.82
N GLY A 318 42.10 17.05 7.63
CA GLY A 318 43.52 16.76 7.44
C GLY A 318 43.87 15.27 7.59
N PHE A 319 43.23 14.55 8.52
CA PHE A 319 43.40 13.10 8.66
C PHE A 319 42.83 12.34 7.44
N ILE A 320 41.66 12.74 6.94
CA ILE A 320 41.06 12.19 5.73
C ILE A 320 42.01 12.37 4.55
N GLU A 321 42.46 13.60 4.30
CA GLU A 321 43.31 13.94 3.17
C GLU A 321 44.66 13.23 3.21
N THR A 322 45.33 13.24 4.35
CA THR A 322 46.73 12.77 4.43
C THR A 322 46.87 11.27 4.70
N LYS A 323 45.89 10.63 5.34
CA LYS A 323 45.97 9.21 5.74
C LYS A 323 44.98 8.32 5.00
N ILE A 324 43.73 8.78 4.83
CA ILE A 324 42.67 7.93 4.28
C ILE A 324 42.63 7.99 2.75
N MET A 325 42.66 9.18 2.16
CA MET A 325 42.56 9.34 0.70
C MET A 325 43.64 8.59 -0.09
N PRO A 326 44.92 8.50 0.35
CA PRO A 326 45.90 7.65 -0.33
C PRO A 326 45.52 6.16 -0.39
N ILE A 327 44.78 5.67 0.61
CA ILE A 327 44.26 4.29 0.63
C ILE A 327 43.07 4.17 -0.32
N VAL A 328 42.13 5.11 -0.26
CA VAL A 328 40.93 5.16 -1.13
C VAL A 328 41.32 5.21 -2.60
N LEU A 329 42.28 6.07 -2.98
CA LEU A 329 42.76 6.21 -4.35
C LEU A 329 43.36 4.91 -4.90
N LYS A 330 44.06 4.13 -4.06
CA LYS A 330 44.59 2.80 -4.45
C LYS A 330 43.48 1.76 -4.70
N HIS A 331 42.29 1.99 -4.17
CA HIS A 331 41.12 1.13 -4.33
C HIS A 331 40.11 1.69 -5.35
N ALA A 332 40.53 2.64 -6.21
CA ALA A 332 39.66 3.26 -7.21
C ALA A 332 39.02 2.25 -8.18
N ILE A 333 39.69 1.13 -8.44
CA ILE A 333 39.16 0.05 -9.28
C ILE A 333 38.08 -0.76 -8.55
N SER A 334 38.33 -1.19 -7.31
CA SER A 334 37.36 -2.00 -6.56
C SER A 334 36.16 -1.20 -6.09
N GLY A 335 36.29 0.13 -5.97
CA GLY A 335 35.27 0.99 -5.38
C GLY A 335 35.07 0.76 -3.87
N VAL A 336 35.96 0.00 -3.23
CA VAL A 336 35.88 -0.33 -1.80
C VAL A 336 37.26 -0.32 -1.17
N ALA A 337 37.44 0.53 -0.16
CA ALA A 337 38.61 0.56 0.71
C ALA A 337 38.22 0.10 2.12
N LEU A 338 38.94 -0.90 2.64
CA LEU A 338 38.76 -1.42 3.99
C LEU A 338 40.11 -1.40 4.72
N PHE A 339 40.19 -0.71 5.85
CA PHE A 339 41.43 -0.62 6.63
C PHE A 339 41.14 -0.46 8.12
N ASN A 340 42.14 -0.76 8.94
CA ASN A 340 42.09 -0.55 10.38
C ASN A 340 42.97 0.65 10.76
N THR A 341 42.55 1.41 11.76
CA THR A 341 43.34 2.51 12.33
C THR A 341 43.19 2.55 13.85
N GLU A 342 44.23 3.03 14.52
CA GLU A 342 44.30 3.23 15.97
C GLU A 342 44.44 4.73 16.30
N HIS A 343 44.09 5.59 15.34
CA HIS A 343 44.32 7.02 15.46
C HIS A 343 43.42 7.63 16.54
N VAL A 344 44.05 8.25 17.55
CA VAL A 344 43.40 8.81 18.76
C VAL A 344 42.30 9.82 18.45
N LEU A 345 42.37 10.51 17.28
CA LEU A 345 41.30 11.41 16.84
C LEU A 345 39.92 10.73 16.80
N LEU A 346 39.85 9.45 16.46
CA LEU A 346 38.58 8.72 16.34
C LEU A 346 38.03 8.24 17.70
N ASP A 347 38.75 8.45 18.80
CA ASP A 347 38.20 8.26 20.14
C ASP A 347 37.14 9.32 20.49
N ASP A 348 37.17 10.48 19.81
CA ASP A 348 36.16 11.52 19.95
C ASP A 348 34.91 11.18 19.10
N PRO A 349 33.73 11.00 19.72
CA PRO A 349 32.48 10.72 18.99
C PRO A 349 32.13 11.79 17.95
N LEU A 350 32.47 13.05 18.20
CA LEU A 350 32.20 14.15 17.28
C LEU A 350 33.11 14.04 16.03
N ALA A 351 34.37 13.65 16.22
CA ALA A 351 35.29 13.43 15.11
C ALA A 351 34.87 12.25 14.21
N LEU A 352 34.29 11.19 14.79
CA LEU A 352 33.69 10.08 14.04
C LEU A 352 32.50 10.55 13.19
N ALA A 353 31.61 11.36 13.78
CA ALA A 353 30.46 11.93 13.06
C ALA A 353 30.92 12.83 11.91
N MET A 354 31.89 13.73 12.16
CA MET A 354 32.51 14.58 11.14
C MET A 354 33.11 13.75 9.99
N LEU A 355 33.80 12.65 10.30
CA LEU A 355 34.40 11.79 9.28
C LEU A 355 33.32 11.19 8.35
N ILE A 356 32.23 10.67 8.93
CA ILE A 356 31.11 10.09 8.15
C ILE A 356 30.42 11.16 7.31
N ASP A 357 30.17 12.34 7.89
CA ASP A 357 29.51 13.46 7.21
C ASP A 357 30.35 13.99 6.04
N VAL A 358 31.67 14.16 6.23
CA VAL A 358 32.59 14.59 5.16
C VAL A 358 32.61 13.59 4.01
N PHE A 359 32.71 12.29 4.30
CA PHE A 359 32.65 11.28 3.23
C PHE A 359 31.30 11.26 2.51
N SER A 360 30.21 11.40 3.26
CA SER A 360 28.84 11.43 2.70
C SER A 360 28.64 12.64 1.78
N GLU A 361 29.15 13.82 2.14
CA GLU A 361 29.10 15.01 1.29
C GLU A 361 29.92 14.83 0.01
N ARG A 362 31.10 14.20 0.12
CA ARG A 362 31.98 13.92 -1.02
C ARG A 362 31.52 12.74 -1.90
N GLY A 363 30.35 12.15 -1.63
CA GLY A 363 29.75 11.09 -2.43
C GLY A 363 30.25 9.67 -2.11
N TYR A 364 30.85 9.47 -0.94
CA TYR A 364 31.28 8.16 -0.45
C TYR A 364 30.31 7.63 0.60
N HIS A 365 30.23 6.30 0.71
CA HIS A 365 29.56 5.64 1.84
C HIS A 365 30.61 5.19 2.85
N ALA A 366 30.65 5.84 4.01
CA ALA A 366 31.58 5.51 5.10
C ALA A 366 30.88 4.75 6.23
N VAL A 367 31.51 3.69 6.71
CA VAL A 367 31.10 2.92 7.89
C VAL A 367 32.33 2.77 8.80
N VAL A 368 32.15 2.98 10.10
CA VAL A 368 33.21 2.85 11.09
C VAL A 368 32.74 1.94 12.22
N ASP A 369 33.45 0.82 12.40
CA ASP A 369 33.22 -0.13 13.50
C ASP A 369 34.34 -0.03 14.54
N ILE A 370 33.98 -0.02 15.82
CA ILE A 370 34.93 0.04 16.93
C ILE A 370 35.11 -1.37 17.50
N HIS A 371 36.29 -1.94 17.33
CA HIS A 371 36.69 -3.18 18.00
C HIS A 371 37.52 -2.87 19.25
N ARG A 372 37.15 -3.49 20.38
CA ARG A 372 37.92 -3.46 21.62
C ARG A 372 38.58 -4.81 21.80
N ILE A 373 39.91 -4.83 21.81
CA ILE A 373 40.72 -6.03 21.95
C ILE A 373 41.44 -5.95 23.29
N GLU A 374 41.27 -6.94 24.15
CA GLU A 374 42.08 -7.07 25.35
C GLU A 374 43.45 -7.60 24.99
N VAL A 375 44.49 -6.81 25.29
CA VAL A 375 45.88 -7.17 25.06
C VAL A 375 46.53 -7.41 26.41
N PRO A 376 47.03 -8.63 26.71
CA PRO A 376 47.77 -8.90 27.93
C PRO A 376 48.97 -7.96 28.06
N GLU A 377 49.09 -7.29 29.20
CA GLU A 377 50.16 -6.32 29.47
C GLU A 377 51.07 -6.80 30.60
N LYS A 378 50.51 -7.41 31.64
CA LYS A 378 51.27 -7.92 32.79
C LYS A 378 50.70 -9.25 33.27
N PHE A 379 51.58 -10.17 33.64
CA PHE A 379 51.23 -11.41 34.33
C PHE A 379 51.81 -11.36 35.73
N ASP A 380 50.98 -11.60 36.75
CA ASP A 380 51.42 -11.77 38.12
C ASP A 380 51.68 -13.27 38.39
N PRO A 381 52.95 -13.68 38.54
CA PRO A 381 53.29 -15.09 38.76
C PRO A 381 52.90 -15.63 40.14
N VAL A 382 52.56 -14.76 41.11
CA VAL A 382 52.13 -15.17 42.46
C VAL A 382 50.61 -15.38 42.50
N THR A 383 49.85 -14.49 41.88
CA THR A 383 48.38 -14.54 41.89
C THR A 383 47.77 -15.21 40.65
N GLY A 384 48.56 -15.40 39.58
CA GLY A 384 48.11 -15.93 38.30
C GLY A 384 47.28 -14.94 37.46
N VAL A 385 47.13 -13.69 37.91
CA VAL A 385 46.29 -12.69 37.25
C VAL A 385 47.00 -12.09 36.04
N ILE A 386 46.31 -12.04 34.91
CA ILE A 386 46.74 -11.30 33.71
C ILE A 386 46.04 -9.95 33.71
N THR A 387 46.80 -8.86 33.82
CA THR A 387 46.32 -7.51 33.58
C THR A 387 46.34 -7.24 32.08
N CYS A 388 45.16 -7.01 31.50
CA CYS A 388 45.00 -6.66 30.10
C CYS A 388 44.81 -5.14 29.95
N ARG A 389 45.42 -4.56 28.91
CA ARG A 389 45.05 -3.22 28.42
C ARG A 389 44.02 -3.35 27.31
N VAL A 390 43.04 -2.45 27.28
CA VAL A 390 42.03 -2.41 26.21
C VAL A 390 42.60 -1.63 25.02
N LYS A 391 42.82 -2.32 23.91
CA LYS A 391 43.25 -1.74 22.63
C LYS A 391 42.02 -1.46 21.77
N LYS A 392 41.75 -0.19 21.45
CA LYS A 392 40.70 0.20 20.52
C LYS A 392 41.23 0.22 19.09
N VAL A 393 40.52 -0.44 18.19
CA VAL A 393 40.84 -0.51 16.77
C VAL A 393 39.59 -0.11 15.98
N PHE A 394 39.71 0.92 15.15
CA PHE A 394 38.64 1.39 14.28
C PHE A 394 38.78 0.70 12.92
N ARG A 395 37.79 -0.10 12.54
CA ARG A 395 37.68 -0.67 11.20
C ARG A 395 36.86 0.31 10.36
N VAL A 396 37.49 0.90 9.36
CA VAL A 396 36.88 1.89 8.47
C VAL A 396 36.65 1.24 7.11
N GLN A 397 35.41 1.30 6.64
CA GLN A 397 35.01 0.88 5.30
C GLN A 397 34.50 2.09 4.52
N ILE A 398 35.07 2.34 3.35
CA ILE A 398 34.66 3.40 2.42
C ILE A 398 34.28 2.76 1.10
N ARG A 399 33.03 2.98 0.64
CA ARG A 399 32.52 2.51 -0.65
C ARG A 399 32.19 3.69 -1.56
N PHE A 400 32.47 3.53 -2.84
CA PHE A 400 32.19 4.51 -3.89
C PHE A 400 32.11 3.79 -5.24
N GLN A 401 31.69 4.51 -6.29
CA GLN A 401 31.63 3.94 -7.62
C GLN A 401 33.04 3.62 -8.15
N GLY A 402 33.35 2.33 -8.30
CA GLY A 402 34.61 1.87 -8.86
C GLY A 402 34.68 2.07 -10.37
N SER A 403 35.90 2.12 -10.92
CA SER A 403 36.12 2.18 -12.37
C SER A 403 35.97 0.80 -13.00
N GLU A 404 35.11 0.68 -14.01
CA GLU A 404 35.03 -0.52 -14.84
C GLU A 404 36.30 -0.67 -15.68
N ILE A 405 37.10 -1.71 -15.41
CA ILE A 405 38.16 -2.11 -16.33
C ILE A 405 37.48 -2.75 -17.54
N ARG A 406 37.85 -2.27 -18.75
CA ARG A 406 37.39 -2.75 -20.06
C ARG A 406 37.06 -4.25 -20.05
N ARG A 407 35.79 -4.58 -20.28
CA ARG A 407 35.43 -5.86 -20.91
C ARG A 407 35.97 -5.79 -22.33
N GLY A 408 37.10 -6.46 -22.57
CA GLY A 408 37.54 -6.80 -23.92
C GLY A 408 36.55 -7.78 -24.54
#